data_AF-A0A3N4P278-F1
#
_entry.id   AF-A0A3N4P278-F1
#
_cell.length_a   1.000
_cell.length_b   1.000
_cell.length_c   1.000
_cell.angle_alpha   90.00
_cell.angle_beta   90.00
_cell.angle_gamma   90.00
#
_symmetry.space_group_name_H-M   'P 1'
#
loop_
_entity.id
_entity.type
_entity.pdbx_description
1 polymer ?
#
loop_
_entity_poly.entity_id
_entity_poly.type
_entity_poly.pdbx_seq_one_letter_code
_entity_poly.pdbx_strand_id
1 'polypeptide(L)'
;MTASTAYFLNILVKKFNLKLIKNMKTFVILVFILMSFANINAQDQHKFTGTFSGITDNYYFNFKDTDGKIIEFNEMSDDVTIDLFDENVIGKKFEIKWKVITIELTDESGEPTGETTTGKQIVTIKEILSKK
;
A
#
# COMPACT_ATOMS: atom_id res chain seq x y z
N MET A 1 -41.34 23.37 49.35
CA MET A 1 -40.73 23.53 48.01
C MET A 1 -41.85 23.60 47.00
N THR A 2 -42.01 24.71 46.27
CA THR A 2 -43.18 24.95 45.39
C THR A 2 -42.93 24.42 43.97
N ALA A 3 -44.01 24.06 43.24
CA ALA A 3 -43.93 23.51 41.88
C ALA A 3 -43.10 24.36 40.89
N SER A 4 -43.00 25.67 41.14
CA SER A 4 -42.18 26.61 40.37
C SER A 4 -40.68 26.28 40.43
N THR A 5 -40.12 25.99 41.60
CA THR A 5 -38.68 25.71 41.74
C THR A 5 -38.26 24.40 41.09
N ALA A 6 -39.15 23.39 41.09
CA ALA A 6 -38.93 22.11 40.40
C ALA A 6 -38.96 22.27 38.87
N TYR A 7 -39.83 23.14 38.35
CA TYR A 7 -39.93 23.42 36.92
C TYR A 7 -38.67 24.12 36.38
N PHE A 8 -38.15 25.12 37.11
CA PHE A 8 -36.90 25.80 36.73
C PHE A 8 -35.70 24.86 36.73
N LEU A 9 -35.60 23.96 37.71
CA LEU A 9 -34.52 22.97 37.77
C LEU A 9 -34.56 22.01 36.57
N ASN A 10 -35.76 21.53 36.19
CA ASN A 10 -35.94 20.66 35.02
C ASN A 10 -35.54 21.34 33.70
N ILE A 11 -35.87 22.62 33.52
CA ILE A 11 -35.44 23.38 32.34
C ILE A 11 -33.91 23.52 32.29
N LEU A 12 -33.28 23.78 33.44
CA LEU A 12 -31.84 23.98 33.53
C LEU A 12 -31.08 22.68 33.21
N VAL A 13 -31.53 21.55 33.77
CA VAL A 13 -31.00 20.21 33.49
C VAL A 13 -31.17 19.85 32.01
N LYS A 14 -32.33 20.12 31.42
CA LYS A 14 -32.60 19.86 30.00
C LYS A 14 -31.70 20.69 29.08
N LYS A 15 -31.49 21.98 29.40
CA LYS A 15 -30.57 22.87 28.65
C LYS A 15 -29.11 22.42 28.77
N PHE A 16 -28.67 21.98 29.95
CA PHE A 16 -27.33 21.46 30.18
C PHE A 16 -27.08 20.18 29.37
N ASN A 17 -28.02 19.22 29.42
CA ASN A 17 -27.94 17.97 28.66
C ASN A 17 -27.94 18.22 27.14
N LEU A 18 -28.74 19.17 26.65
CA LEU A 18 -28.76 19.51 25.23
C LEU A 18 -27.42 20.10 24.75
N LYS A 19 -26.78 20.93 25.58
CA LYS A 19 -25.45 21.50 25.30
C LYS A 19 -24.38 20.41 25.28
N LEU A 20 -24.45 19.45 26.21
CA LEU A 20 -23.56 18.29 26.28
C LEU A 20 -23.69 17.39 25.04
N ILE A 21 -24.92 17.06 24.62
CA ILE A 21 -25.21 16.23 23.44
C ILE A 21 -24.78 16.94 22.15
N LYS A 22 -24.99 18.27 22.04
CA LYS A 22 -24.55 19.05 20.87
C LYS A 22 -23.02 19.04 20.74
N ASN A 23 -22.30 19.19 21.85
CA ASN A 23 -20.84 19.14 21.86
C ASN A 23 -20.30 17.73 21.56
N MET A 24 -21.00 16.68 22.00
CA MET A 24 -20.65 15.28 21.71
C MET A 24 -20.82 14.92 20.22
N LYS A 25 -21.86 15.43 19.55
CA LYS A 25 -22.05 15.24 18.10
C LYS A 25 -20.94 15.87 17.28
N THR A 26 -20.50 17.07 17.64
CA THR A 26 -19.36 17.74 16.98
C THR A 26 -18.06 16.96 17.18
N PHE A 27 -17.84 16.39 18.37
CA PHE A 27 -16.67 15.56 18.66
C PHE A 27 -16.64 14.27 17.82
N VAL A 28 -17.77 13.58 17.68
CA VAL A 28 -17.87 12.37 16.84
C VAL A 28 -17.56 12.67 15.37
N ILE A 29 -18.07 13.77 14.83
CA ILE A 29 -17.79 14.19 13.45
C ILE A 29 -16.30 14.48 13.26
N LEU A 30 -15.67 15.13 14.24
CA LEU A 30 -14.25 15.49 14.18
C LEU A 30 -13.33 14.26 14.23
N VAL A 31 -13.70 13.24 15.01
CA VAL A 31 -13.00 11.94 15.06
C VAL A 31 -13.12 11.20 13.72
N PHE A 32 -14.31 11.18 13.10
CA PHE A 32 -14.52 10.55 11.80
C PHE A 32 -13.68 11.21 10.69
N ILE A 33 -13.59 12.54 10.68
CA ILE A 33 -12.77 13.27 9.70
C ILE A 33 -11.28 12.92 9.86
N LEU A 34 -10.78 12.85 11.10
CA LEU A 34 -9.37 12.50 11.37
C LEU A 34 -9.02 11.06 10.95
N MET A 35 -9.94 10.10 11.11
CA MET A 35 -9.71 8.72 10.67
C MET A 35 -9.66 8.59 9.14
N SER A 36 -10.38 9.42 8.40
CA SER A 36 -10.38 9.39 6.93
C SER A 36 -9.02 9.76 6.31
N PHE A 37 -8.21 10.59 6.98
CA PHE A 37 -6.88 10.97 6.48
C PHE A 37 -5.76 10.01 6.91
N ALA A 38 -6.02 9.06 7.81
CA ALA A 38 -4.98 8.17 8.36
C ALA A 38 -4.48 7.12 7.35
N ASN A 39 -5.17 6.90 6.22
CA ASN A 39 -4.89 5.80 5.30
C ASN A 39 -4.28 6.23 3.95
N ILE A 40 -3.93 7.50 3.76
CA ILE A 40 -3.52 8.04 2.45
C ILE A 40 -2.12 7.53 2.01
N ASN A 41 -1.34 6.95 2.92
CA ASN A 41 0.04 6.49 2.64
C ASN A 41 0.23 4.97 2.61
N ALA A 42 -0.85 4.18 2.67
CA ALA A 42 -0.75 2.75 2.42
C ALA A 42 -0.66 2.51 0.90
N GLN A 43 0.50 2.76 0.29
CA GLN A 43 0.78 2.17 -1.02
C GLN A 43 0.64 0.65 -0.89
N ASP A 44 -0.18 0.03 -1.73
CA ASP A 44 -0.39 -1.43 -1.76
C ASP A 44 0.94 -2.14 -2.07
N GLN A 45 1.71 -2.41 -1.02
CA GLN A 45 2.94 -3.17 -1.08
C GLN A 45 2.63 -4.64 -0.86
N HIS A 46 2.87 -5.42 -1.90
CA HIS A 46 2.73 -6.85 -1.89
C HIS A 46 4.05 -7.51 -1.48
N LYS A 47 3.96 -8.73 -0.94
CA LYS A 47 5.11 -9.57 -0.63
C LYS A 47 5.09 -10.83 -1.48
N PHE A 48 6.26 -11.25 -1.92
CA PHE A 48 6.47 -12.48 -2.66
C PHE A 48 7.78 -13.12 -2.23
N THR A 49 7.84 -14.45 -2.19
CA THR A 49 9.08 -15.18 -1.97
C THR A 49 9.25 -16.18 -3.08
N GLY A 50 10.36 -16.10 -3.80
CA GLY A 50 10.61 -16.98 -4.93
C GLY A 50 12.07 -17.04 -5.34
N THR A 51 12.33 -17.94 -6.26
CA THR A 51 13.65 -18.21 -6.82
C THR A 51 13.79 -17.45 -8.12
N PHE A 52 14.86 -16.66 -8.25
CA PHE A 52 15.13 -15.92 -9.47
C PHE A 52 15.46 -16.92 -10.60
N SER A 53 14.71 -16.83 -11.69
CA SER A 53 14.79 -17.76 -12.82
C SER A 53 15.47 -17.13 -14.05
N GLY A 54 15.93 -15.88 -13.92
CA GLY A 54 16.55 -15.12 -15.00
C GLY A 54 15.66 -13.98 -15.52
N ILE A 55 16.07 -13.43 -16.66
CA ILE A 55 15.39 -12.33 -17.34
C ILE A 55 14.68 -12.90 -18.58
N THR A 56 13.45 -12.47 -18.85
CA THR A 56 12.69 -12.90 -20.04
C THR A 56 13.16 -12.18 -21.31
N ASP A 57 12.69 -12.63 -22.48
CA ASP A 57 12.98 -11.96 -23.76
C ASP A 57 12.48 -10.50 -23.80
N ASN A 58 11.49 -10.15 -22.97
CA ASN A 58 10.97 -8.79 -22.80
C ASN A 58 11.67 -8.02 -21.68
N TYR A 59 12.83 -8.49 -21.21
CA TYR A 59 13.61 -7.88 -20.13
C TYR A 59 12.93 -7.85 -18.76
N TYR A 60 11.95 -8.74 -18.50
CA TYR A 60 11.31 -8.81 -17.18
C TYR A 60 12.04 -9.73 -16.23
N PHE A 61 12.12 -9.35 -14.95
CA PHE A 61 12.71 -10.18 -13.91
C PHE A 61 11.74 -11.31 -13.52
N ASN A 62 12.12 -12.54 -13.81
CA ASN A 62 11.27 -13.71 -13.63
C ASN A 62 11.57 -14.44 -12.31
N PHE A 63 10.54 -14.67 -11.49
CA PHE A 63 10.66 -15.42 -10.25
C PHE A 63 9.62 -16.52 -10.15
N LYS A 64 10.03 -17.66 -9.59
CA LYS A 64 9.19 -18.83 -9.37
C LYS A 64 9.11 -19.17 -7.89
N ASP A 65 7.90 -19.30 -7.33
CA ASP A 65 7.74 -19.75 -5.95
C ASP A 65 7.87 -21.27 -5.80
N THR A 66 7.70 -21.78 -4.57
CA THR A 66 7.82 -23.20 -4.25
C THR A 66 6.72 -24.06 -4.88
N ASP A 67 5.56 -23.46 -5.17
CA ASP A 67 4.42 -24.14 -5.77
C ASP A 67 4.47 -24.04 -7.31
N GLY A 68 5.51 -23.39 -7.83
CA GLY A 68 5.77 -23.21 -9.24
C GLY A 68 5.03 -22.05 -9.89
N LYS A 69 4.36 -21.20 -9.11
CA LYS A 69 3.76 -19.97 -9.59
C LYS A 69 4.85 -19.00 -10.01
N ILE A 70 4.65 -18.41 -11.18
CA ILE A 70 5.56 -17.44 -11.77
C ILE A 70 5.04 -16.02 -11.53
N ILE A 71 5.95 -15.11 -11.21
CA ILE A 71 5.71 -13.67 -11.23
C ILE A 71 6.83 -12.97 -11.99
N GLU A 72 6.43 -12.07 -12.86
CA GLU A 72 7.34 -11.20 -13.62
C GLU A 72 7.21 -9.76 -13.12
N PHE A 73 8.36 -9.10 -12.99
CA PHE A 73 8.49 -7.70 -12.63
C PHE A 73 9.10 -6.91 -13.78
N ASN A 74 8.47 -5.78 -14.11
CA ASN A 74 8.87 -4.90 -15.22
C ASN A 74 10.05 -4.03 -14.83
N GLU A 75 10.08 -3.58 -13.58
CA GLU A 75 11.03 -2.59 -13.09
C GLU A 75 11.53 -2.94 -11.69
N MET A 76 12.60 -2.27 -11.31
CA MET A 76 13.18 -2.30 -9.99
C MET A 76 13.48 -0.88 -9.54
N SER A 77 13.21 -0.58 -8.27
CA SER A 77 13.52 0.71 -7.65
C SER A 77 15.04 0.94 -7.63
N ASP A 78 15.47 2.17 -7.86
CA ASP A 78 16.90 2.57 -7.84
C ASP A 78 17.58 2.30 -6.49
N ASP A 79 16.81 2.21 -5.41
CA ASP A 79 17.29 1.88 -4.06
C ASP A 79 17.69 0.40 -3.89
N VAL A 80 17.39 -0.45 -4.88
CA VAL A 80 17.78 -1.85 -4.84
C VAL A 80 19.24 -2.01 -5.28
N THR A 81 20.03 -2.64 -4.43
CA THR A 81 21.47 -2.86 -4.66
C THR A 81 21.82 -4.22 -5.25
N ILE A 82 20.86 -5.14 -5.33
CA ILE A 82 21.08 -6.46 -5.91
C ILE A 82 21.03 -6.36 -7.43
N ASP A 83 22.12 -6.74 -8.09
CA ASP A 83 22.17 -6.83 -9.54
C ASP A 83 21.55 -8.16 -10.02
N LEU A 84 20.34 -8.09 -10.59
CA LEU A 84 19.66 -9.25 -11.19
C LEU A 84 20.11 -9.54 -12.63
N PHE A 85 20.97 -8.71 -13.22
CA PHE A 85 21.63 -9.01 -14.49
C PHE A 85 22.85 -9.91 -14.32
N ASP A 86 23.37 -10.07 -13.08
CA ASP A 86 24.43 -11.03 -12.76
C ASP A 86 23.89 -12.47 -12.81
N GLU A 87 24.38 -13.28 -13.75
CA GLU A 87 23.98 -14.69 -13.89
C GLU A 87 24.21 -15.52 -12.61
N ASN A 88 25.14 -15.12 -11.73
CA ASN A 88 25.39 -15.80 -10.45
C ASN A 88 24.21 -15.71 -9.48
N VAL A 89 23.23 -14.82 -9.73
CA VAL A 89 22.03 -14.72 -8.90
C VAL A 89 20.90 -15.67 -9.33
N ILE A 90 21.02 -16.29 -10.50
CA ILE A 90 20.05 -17.27 -10.99
C ILE A 90 20.02 -18.48 -10.05
N GLY A 91 18.81 -18.94 -9.71
CA GLY A 91 18.60 -20.05 -8.78
C GLY A 91 18.65 -19.66 -7.30
N LYS A 92 19.00 -18.41 -6.96
CA LYS A 92 18.91 -17.91 -5.59
C LYS A 92 17.48 -17.55 -5.20
N LYS A 93 17.17 -17.71 -3.92
CA LYS A 93 15.85 -17.42 -3.35
C LYS A 93 15.83 -16.03 -2.72
N PHE A 94 14.74 -15.30 -2.90
CA PHE A 94 14.59 -13.92 -2.42
C PHE A 94 13.25 -13.69 -1.74
N GLU A 95 13.26 -12.83 -0.71
CA GLU A 95 12.07 -12.13 -0.24
C GLU A 95 11.96 -10.80 -0.99
N ILE A 96 10.81 -10.57 -1.63
CA ILE A 96 10.56 -9.45 -2.52
C ILE A 96 9.35 -8.67 -1.99
N LYS A 97 9.49 -7.35 -1.89
CA LYS A 97 8.35 -6.43 -1.78
C LYS A 97 8.22 -5.70 -3.10
N TRP A 98 7.00 -5.58 -3.57
CA TRP A 98 6.70 -4.96 -4.85
C TRP A 98 5.40 -4.17 -4.78
N LYS A 99 5.22 -3.25 -5.72
CA LYS A 99 3.99 -2.48 -5.89
C LYS A 99 3.54 -2.52 -7.35
N VAL A 100 2.26 -2.27 -7.55
CA VAL A 100 1.70 -2.03 -8.88
C VAL A 100 2.14 -0.62 -9.32
N ILE A 101 2.56 -0.50 -10.58
CA ILE A 101 2.92 0.77 -11.21
C ILE A 101 2.15 0.96 -12.52
N THR A 102 2.04 2.21 -12.96
CA THR A 102 1.57 2.56 -14.30
C THR A 102 2.79 2.77 -15.19
N ILE A 103 2.85 2.06 -16.32
CA ILE A 103 3.91 2.16 -17.31
C ILE A 103 3.35 2.88 -18.54
N GLU A 104 4.04 3.91 -19.01
CA GLU A 104 3.73 4.59 -20.27
C GLU A 104 4.18 3.72 -21.45
N LEU A 105 3.29 3.51 -22.41
CA LEU A 105 3.61 2.77 -23.62
C LEU A 105 4.32 3.69 -24.61
N THR A 106 5.33 3.15 -25.27
CA THR A 106 6.08 3.82 -26.33
C THR A 106 5.86 3.12 -27.66
N ASP A 107 5.96 3.88 -28.75
CA ASP A 107 5.92 3.34 -30.10
C ASP A 107 7.29 2.75 -30.51
N GLU A 108 7.39 2.29 -31.76
CA GLU A 108 8.63 1.70 -32.31
C GLU A 108 9.81 2.67 -32.38
N SER A 109 9.55 3.98 -32.31
CA SER A 109 10.58 5.03 -32.25
C SER A 109 10.96 5.38 -30.81
N GLY A 110 10.29 4.79 -29.82
CA GLY A 110 10.46 5.08 -28.40
C GLY A 110 9.68 6.31 -27.93
N GLU A 111 8.77 6.85 -28.73
CA GLU A 111 7.99 8.03 -28.39
C GLU A 111 6.74 7.64 -27.57
N PRO A 112 6.35 8.43 -26.56
CA PRO A 112 5.13 8.16 -25.78
C PRO A 112 3.88 8.13 -26.66
N THR A 113 3.09 7.06 -26.53
CA THR A 113 1.80 6.95 -27.26
C THR A 113 0.66 7.69 -26.56
N GLY A 114 0.86 8.05 -25.28
CA GLY A 114 -0.18 8.55 -24.38
C GLY A 114 -1.06 7.46 -23.77
N GLU A 115 -0.81 6.19 -24.12
CA GLU A 115 -1.45 5.03 -23.49
C GLU A 115 -0.62 4.52 -22.31
N THR A 116 -1.30 3.87 -21.36
CA THR A 116 -0.63 3.29 -20.19
C THR A 116 -1.05 1.84 -19.96
N THR A 117 -0.18 1.07 -19.34
CA THR A 117 -0.45 -0.28 -18.87
C THR A 117 -0.05 -0.45 -17.41
N THR A 118 -0.52 -1.53 -16.80
CA THR A 118 -0.20 -1.86 -15.40
C THR A 118 1.01 -2.78 -15.34
N GLY A 119 2.02 -2.39 -14.57
CA GLY A 119 3.23 -3.17 -14.32
C GLY A 119 3.46 -3.49 -12.85
N LYS A 120 4.54 -4.22 -12.58
CA LYS A 120 5.01 -4.50 -11.22
C LYS A 120 6.44 -4.02 -11.06
N GLN A 121 6.69 -3.25 -10.00
CA GLN A 121 8.01 -2.76 -9.64
C GLN A 121 8.49 -3.40 -8.34
N ILE A 122 9.69 -3.96 -8.35
CA ILE A 122 10.39 -4.41 -7.14
C ILE A 122 10.79 -3.17 -6.33
N VAL A 123 10.33 -3.09 -5.09
CA VAL A 123 10.66 -1.99 -4.16
C VAL A 123 11.82 -2.39 -3.25
N THR A 124 11.80 -3.64 -2.77
CA THR A 124 12.89 -4.20 -1.96
C THR A 124 13.10 -5.65 -2.31
N ILE A 125 14.34 -6.10 -2.31
CA ILE A 125 14.70 -7.51 -2.52
C ILE A 125 15.80 -7.90 -1.53
N LYS A 126 15.69 -9.11 -0.98
CA LYS A 126 16.65 -9.65 -0.02
C LYS A 126 16.91 -11.11 -0.29
N GLU A 127 18.18 -11.48 -0.47
CA GLU A 127 18.57 -12.89 -0.62
C GLU A 127 18.27 -13.67 0.66
N ILE A 128 17.61 -14.82 0.51
CA ILE A 128 17.37 -15.79 1.57
C ILE A 128 18.49 -16.83 1.45
N LEU A 129 19.50 -16.71 2.29
CA LEU A 129 20.57 -17.68 2.37
C LEU A 129 20.00 -19.02 2.85
N SER A 130 20.09 -20.06 2.02
CA SER A 130 19.88 -21.43 2.48
C SER A 130 20.95 -21.77 3.50
N LYS A 131 20.54 -22.13 4.71
CA LYS A 131 21.45 -22.73 5.69
C LYS A 131 21.95 -24.05 5.08
N LYS A 132 23.26 -24.14 4.85
CA LYS A 132 23.95 -25.40 4.55
C LYS A 132 23.80 -26.36 5.72
#